data_AF-A0A920FGW1-F1
#
_entry.id   AF-A0A920FGW1-F1
#
_cell.length_a   1.000
_cell.length_b   1.000
_cell.length_c   1.000
_cell.angle_alpha   90.00
_cell.angle_beta   90.00
_cell.angle_gamma   90.00
#
_symmetry.space_group_name_H-M   'P 1'
#
loop_
_entity.id
_entity.type
_entity.pdbx_description
1 polymer ?
#
loop_
_entity_poly.entity_id
_entity_poly.type
_entity_poly.pdbx_seq_one_letter_code
_entity_poly.pdbx_strand_id
1 'polypeptide(L)'
;MDLKYSNFRVWETIEEIAKFIKKVDPNHPTMTVIAGLDPAKVFMIKKYCPSIDILGINVYGAIENAPINIRRFGWEKPYIVTEWG
;
A
#
# COMPACT_ATOMS: atom_id res chain seq x y z
N MET A 1 7.34 -11.67 9.67
CA MET A 1 6.46 -12.84 9.58
C MET A 1 5.17 -12.34 8.95
N ASP A 2 4.97 -12.57 7.65
CA ASP A 2 3.66 -12.31 7.05
C ASP A 2 2.71 -13.44 7.43
N LEU A 3 1.58 -13.07 8.01
CA LEU A 3 0.51 -14.02 8.35
C LEU A 3 0.14 -14.75 7.05
N LYS A 4 0.15 -16.09 7.04
CA LYS A 4 -0.20 -16.91 5.87
C LYS A 4 -1.68 -16.74 5.54
N TYR A 5 -2.06 -15.64 4.88
CA TYR A 5 -3.44 -15.39 4.49
C TYR A 5 -3.73 -16.11 3.17
N SER A 6 -4.82 -16.88 3.13
CA SER A 6 -5.28 -17.61 1.95
C SER A 6 -6.40 -16.88 1.18
N ASN A 7 -6.97 -15.85 1.80
CA ASN A 7 -8.05 -15.06 1.21
C ASN A 7 -7.50 -13.74 0.64
N PHE A 8 -7.34 -13.68 -0.68
CA PHE A 8 -6.85 -12.49 -1.39
C PHE A 8 -7.93 -11.44 -1.67
N ARG A 9 -9.20 -11.71 -1.34
CA ARG A 9 -10.31 -10.76 -1.58
C ARG A 9 -10.19 -9.47 -0.77
N VAL A 10 -9.34 -9.44 0.26
CA VAL A 10 -9.04 -8.22 1.02
C VAL A 10 -8.60 -7.06 0.12
N TRP A 11 -7.84 -7.33 -0.95
CA TRP A 11 -7.36 -6.30 -1.88
C TRP A 11 -8.49 -5.73 -2.74
N GLU A 12 -9.44 -6.57 -3.15
CA GLU A 12 -10.64 -6.13 -3.87
C GLU A 12 -11.53 -5.28 -2.97
N THR A 13 -11.70 -5.68 -1.70
CA THR A 13 -12.45 -4.90 -0.71
C THR A 13 -11.79 -3.55 -0.42
N ILE A 14 -10.46 -3.48 -0.33
CA ILE A 14 -9.73 -2.20 -0.19
C ILE A 14 -10.06 -1.27 -1.36
N GLU A 15 -10.12 -1.80 -2.59
CA GLU A 15 -10.46 -1.02 -3.77
C GLU A 15 -11.91 -0.54 -3.79
N GLU A 16 -12.87 -1.40 -3.41
CA GLU A 16 -14.28 -1.02 -3.30
C GLU A 16 -14.45 0.17 -2.33
N ILE A 17 -13.77 0.11 -1.18
CA ILE A 17 -13.79 1.18 -0.18
C ILE A 17 -13.09 2.43 -0.72
N ALA A 18 -11.90 2.31 -1.31
CA ALA A 18 -11.16 3.45 -1.86
C ALA A 18 -11.95 4.17 -2.97
N LYS A 19 -12.60 3.42 -3.87
CA LYS A 19 -13.50 3.97 -4.90
C LYS A 19 -14.68 4.71 -4.27
N PHE A 20 -15.30 4.13 -3.25
CA PHE A 20 -16.42 4.76 -2.57
C PHE A 20 -16.01 6.07 -1.89
N ILE A 21 -14.90 6.06 -1.14
CA ILE A 21 -14.36 7.26 -0.48
C ILE A 21 -14.13 8.36 -1.51
N LYS A 22 -13.46 8.07 -2.63
CA LYS A 22 -13.25 9.07 -3.69
C LYS A 22 -14.53 9.65 -4.29
N LYS A 23 -15.61 8.86 -4.33
CA LYS A 23 -16.91 9.32 -4.82
C LYS A 23 -17.56 10.31 -3.86
N VAL A 24 -17.44 10.09 -2.55
CA VAL A 24 -18.12 10.90 -1.52
C VAL A 24 -17.24 12.05 -1.00
N ASP A 25 -15.93 11.90 -1.08
CA ASP A 25 -14.92 12.87 -0.66
C ASP A 25 -13.79 12.95 -1.71
N PRO A 26 -13.96 13.78 -2.76
CA PRO A 26 -12.98 13.90 -3.83
C PRO A 26 -11.75 14.75 -3.47
N ASN A 27 -11.75 15.41 -2.30
CA ASN A 27 -10.72 16.38 -1.93
C ASN A 27 -9.55 15.77 -1.14
N HIS A 28 -9.73 14.56 -0.60
CA HIS A 28 -8.71 13.89 0.21
C HIS A 28 -8.15 12.64 -0.50
N PRO A 29 -6.82 12.44 -0.51
CA PRO A 29 -6.22 11.26 -1.12
C PRO A 29 -6.51 10.01 -0.29
N THR A 30 -6.65 8.86 -0.96
CA THR A 30 -6.77 7.57 -0.28
C THR A 30 -5.39 6.94 -0.07
N MET A 31 -5.22 6.28 1.07
CA MET A 31 -4.00 5.57 1.42
C MET A 31 -4.33 4.19 1.99
N THR A 32 -3.51 3.19 1.64
CA THR A 32 -3.46 1.92 2.35
C THR A 32 -2.08 1.74 2.95
N VAL A 33 -2.00 1.11 4.13
CA VAL A 33 -0.75 0.95 4.89
C VAL A 33 -0.37 -0.53 4.96
N ILE A 34 0.89 -0.85 4.67
CA ILE A 34 1.44 -2.20 4.82
C ILE A 34 2.56 -2.25 5.86
N ALA A 35 2.63 -3.36 6.60
CA ALA A 35 3.76 -3.68 7.46
C ALA A 35 4.93 -4.20 6.61
N GLY A 36 6.04 -3.46 6.63
CA GLY A 36 7.22 -3.70 5.80
C GLY A 36 6.97 -3.52 4.30
N LEU A 37 8.05 -3.60 3.53
CA LEU A 37 8.02 -3.61 2.07
C LEU A 37 8.17 -5.05 1.56
N ASP A 38 7.10 -5.58 0.98
CA ASP A 38 7.08 -6.91 0.37
C ASP A 38 6.65 -6.80 -1.11
N PRO A 39 7.39 -7.39 -2.06
CA PRO A 39 7.08 -7.27 -3.48
C PRO A 39 5.72 -7.86 -3.86
N ALA A 40 5.25 -8.91 -3.18
CA ALA A 40 3.93 -9.49 -3.45
C ALA A 40 2.82 -8.55 -2.97
N LYS A 41 2.95 -7.91 -1.80
CA LYS A 41 1.99 -6.87 -1.35
C LYS A 41 1.95 -5.69 -2.32
N VAL A 42 3.10 -5.18 -2.74
CA VAL A 42 3.16 -4.07 -3.72
C VAL A 42 2.49 -4.47 -5.04
N PHE A 43 2.75 -5.69 -5.52
CA PHE A 43 2.07 -6.22 -6.71
C PHE A 43 0.54 -6.29 -6.53
N MET A 44 0.07 -6.81 -5.40
CA MET A 44 -1.36 -6.92 -5.12
C MET A 44 -2.03 -5.54 -5.07
N ILE A 45 -1.43 -4.55 -4.40
CA ILE A 45 -1.97 -3.19 -4.33
C ILE A 45 -1.99 -2.55 -5.72
N LYS A 46 -0.91 -2.65 -6.49
CA LYS A 46 -0.86 -2.13 -7.87
C LYS A 46 -1.95 -2.73 -8.75
N LYS A 47 -2.17 -4.04 -8.64
CA LYS A 47 -3.09 -4.77 -9.52
C LYS A 47 -4.55 -4.61 -9.12
N TYR A 48 -4.84 -4.66 -7.82
CA TYR A 48 -6.21 -4.77 -7.33
C TYR A 48 -6.72 -3.47 -6.71
N CYS A 49 -5.86 -2.51 -6.33
CA CYS A 49 -6.24 -1.27 -5.66
C CYS A 49 -5.87 0.01 -6.45
N PRO A 50 -6.28 0.15 -7.73
CA PRO A 50 -5.90 1.31 -8.55
C PRO A 50 -6.39 2.66 -8.00
N SER A 51 -7.41 2.67 -7.15
CA SER A 51 -7.95 3.89 -6.54
C SER A 51 -7.16 4.37 -5.31
N ILE A 52 -6.15 3.63 -4.85
CA ILE A 52 -5.22 4.09 -3.81
C ILE A 52 -4.24 5.12 -4.39
N ASP A 53 -4.15 6.29 -3.78
CA ASP A 53 -3.26 7.38 -4.22
C ASP A 53 -1.87 7.26 -3.60
N ILE A 54 -1.79 6.86 -2.34
CA ILE A 54 -0.55 6.84 -1.55
C ILE A 54 -0.34 5.44 -0.96
N LEU A 55 0.90 4.95 -1.03
CA LEU A 55 1.31 3.76 -0.28
C LEU A 55 1.88 4.18 1.08
N GLY A 56 1.22 3.79 2.16
CA GLY A 56 1.75 3.89 3.52
C GLY A 56 2.61 2.67 3.86
N ILE A 57 3.75 2.88 4.50
CA ILE A 57 4.70 1.82 4.82
C ILE A 57 5.17 1.98 6.26
N ASN A 58 4.98 0.93 7.06
CA ASN A 58 5.55 0.82 8.40
C ASN A 58 6.89 0.08 8.32
N VAL A 59 8.00 0.74 8.66
CA VAL A 59 9.37 0.18 8.57
C VAL A 59 10.14 0.43 9.87
N TYR A 60 10.46 -0.66 10.57
CA TYR A 60 11.26 -0.64 11.80
C TYR A 60 12.62 -1.30 11.54
N GLY A 61 13.71 -0.61 11.84
CA GLY A 61 15.08 -1.11 11.67
C GLY A 61 15.61 -1.33 10.24
N ALA A 62 14.91 -0.83 9.20
CA ALA A 62 15.32 -0.98 7.79
C ALA A 62 14.88 0.19 6.89
N ILE A 63 14.71 1.39 7.45
CA ILE A 63 14.20 2.57 6.72
C ILE A 63 15.12 2.99 5.56
N GLU A 64 16.42 2.80 5.70
CA GLU A 64 17.44 3.14 4.70
C GLU A 64 17.23 2.40 3.36
N ASN A 65 16.64 1.20 3.41
CA ASN A 65 16.37 0.38 2.25
C ASN A 65 14.98 0.67 1.63
N ALA A 66 14.12 1.46 2.28
CA ALA A 66 12.76 1.69 1.80
C ALA A 66 12.71 2.36 0.41
N PRO A 67 13.45 3.46 0.14
CA PRO A 67 13.34 4.16 -1.15
C PRO A 67 13.78 3.30 -2.34
N ILE A 68 14.83 2.47 -2.17
CA ILE A 68 15.33 1.60 -3.23
C ILE A 68 14.37 0.43 -3.48
N ASN A 69 13.80 -0.16 -2.42
CA ASN A 69 12.87 -1.27 -2.53
C ASN A 69 11.52 -0.85 -3.16
N ILE A 70 11.01 0.34 -2.82
CA ILE A 70 9.77 0.89 -3.43
C ILE A 70 9.89 0.97 -4.95
N ARG A 71 11.00 1.55 -5.44
CA ARG A 71 11.29 1.61 -6.88
C ARG A 71 11.48 0.24 -7.48
N ARG A 72 12.24 -0.63 -6.82
CA ARG A 72 12.52 -2.00 -7.28
C ARG A 72 11.24 -2.84 -7.40
N PHE A 73 10.27 -2.65 -6.50
CA PHE A 73 8.99 -3.35 -6.51
C PHE A 73 7.96 -2.68 -7.43
N GLY A 74 8.35 -1.60 -8.11
CA GLY A 74 7.58 -0.96 -9.16
C GLY A 74 6.46 -0.06 -8.66
N TRP A 75 6.45 0.40 -7.40
CA TRP A 75 5.46 1.39 -6.99
C TRP A 75 5.79 2.76 -7.60
N GLU A 76 4.85 3.32 -8.36
CA GLU A 76 5.07 4.53 -9.19
C GLU A 76 4.33 5.77 -8.66
N LYS A 77 3.47 5.59 -7.65
CA LYS A 77 2.72 6.69 -7.00
C LYS A 77 3.46 7.19 -5.75
N PRO A 78 3.02 8.28 -5.11
CA PRO A 78 3.59 8.72 -3.83
C PRO A 78 3.54 7.63 -2.75
N TYR A 79 4.46 7.71 -1.79
CA TYR A 79 4.47 6.87 -0.60
C TYR A 79 4.80 7.70 0.64
N ILE A 80 4.39 7.22 1.81
CA ILE A 80 4.69 7.81 3.12
C ILE A 80 5.24 6.69 4.01
N VAL A 81 6.36 6.95 4.68
CA VAL A 81 6.78 6.13 5.82
C VAL A 81 5.89 6.51 7.00
N THR A 82 4.86 5.70 7.24
CA THR A 82 3.79 5.98 8.20
C THR A 82 4.18 5.64 9.63
N GLU A 83 5.08 4.68 9.81
CA GLU A 83 5.69 4.35 11.10
C GLU A 83 7.16 3.98 10.91
N TRP A 84 8.02 4.47 11.79
CA TRP A 84 9.45 4.15 11.84
C TRP A 84 10.04 4.39 13.24
N GLY A 85 11.15 3.71 13.52
CA GLY A 85 11.86 3.74 14.80
C GLY A 85 12.78 2.53 14.98
#